data_AF-A0A9D7WLG4-F1
#
_entry.id   AF-A0A9D7WLG4-F1
#
_cell.length_a   1.000
_cell.length_b   1.000
_cell.length_c   1.000
_cell.angle_alpha   90.00
_cell.angle_beta   90.00
_cell.angle_gamma   90.00
#
_symmetry.space_group_name_H-M   'P 1'
#
loop_
_entity.id
_entity.type
_entity.pdbx_description
1 polymer ?
#
loop_
_entity_poly.entity_id
_entity_poly.type
_entity_poly.pdbx_seq_one_letter_code
_entity_poly.pdbx_strand_id
1 'polypeptide(L)' 'NKCKPVKIELDSFPDTLAEPYWTGEINGFARRHIWTVNFMTGHTYGRFFPNQEVLVRLVRDR' A
#
# COMPACT_ATOMS: atom_id res chain seq x y z
N ASN A 1 -12.45 -21.80 -6.16
CA ASN A 1 -12.34 -20.33 -6.02
C ASN A 1 -10.92 -19.90 -6.33
N LYS A 2 -10.69 -19.19 -7.43
CA LYS A 2 -9.37 -18.59 -7.71
C LYS A 2 -9.28 -17.30 -6.89
N CYS A 3 -8.31 -17.22 -5.97
CA CYS A 3 -7.98 -15.98 -5.30
C CYS A 3 -7.65 -14.91 -6.35
N LYS A 4 -8.15 -13.68 -6.17
CA LYS A 4 -7.84 -12.58 -7.09
C LYS A 4 -6.33 -12.29 -7.00
N PRO A 5 -5.65 -12.05 -8.14
CA PRO A 5 -4.23 -11.77 -8.12
C PRO A 5 -3.96 -10.45 -7.39
N VAL A 6 -2.95 -10.46 -6.51
CA VAL A 6 -2.39 -9.24 -5.92
C VAL A 6 -1.96 -8.30 -7.05
N LYS A 7 -2.25 -7.01 -6.92
CA LYS A 7 -2.02 -5.96 -7.92
C LYS A 7 -0.63 -5.34 -7.87
N ILE A 8 0.33 -6.06 -7.28
CA ILE A 8 1.76 -5.73 -7.31
C ILE A 8 2.50 -6.77 -8.15
N GLU A 9 3.60 -6.36 -8.76
CA GLU A 9 4.46 -7.26 -9.54
C GLU A 9 5.21 -8.19 -8.58
N LEU A 10 4.80 -9.46 -8.55
CA LEU A 10 5.29 -10.43 -7.56
C LEU A 10 6.68 -10.97 -7.89
N ASP A 11 7.15 -10.86 -9.13
CA ASP A 11 8.49 -11.34 -9.50
C ASP A 11 9.59 -10.47 -8.87
N SER A 12 9.38 -9.15 -8.77
CA SER A 12 10.27 -8.23 -8.03
C SER A 12 9.88 -8.10 -6.56
N PHE A 13 8.59 -8.28 -6.23
CA PHE A 13 8.07 -8.14 -4.86
C PHE A 13 7.39 -9.42 -4.36
N PRO A 14 8.14 -10.53 -4.20
CA PRO A 14 7.58 -11.81 -3.76
C PRO A 14 7.01 -11.71 -2.35
N ASP A 15 6.08 -12.60 -2.01
CA ASP A 15 5.43 -12.68 -0.68
C ASP A 15 4.73 -11.39 -0.23
N THR A 16 4.20 -10.62 -1.18
CA THR A 16 3.39 -9.43 -0.88
C THR A 16 1.93 -9.80 -0.68
N LEU A 17 1.36 -9.38 0.44
CA LEU A 17 -0.05 -9.61 0.76
C LEU A 17 -0.95 -8.68 -0.06
N ALA A 18 -2.16 -9.15 -0.37
CA ALA A 18 -3.21 -8.33 -0.97
C ALA A 18 -3.86 -7.42 0.10
N GLU A 19 -3.09 -6.50 0.66
CA GLU A 19 -3.50 -5.65 1.79
C GLU A 19 -3.10 -4.18 1.53
N PRO A 20 -3.56 -3.22 2.35
CA PRO A 20 -3.06 -1.86 2.34
C PRO A 20 -1.63 -1.76 2.88
N TYR A 21 -0.82 -0.92 2.25
CA TYR A 21 0.55 -0.58 2.66
C TYR A 21 0.70 0.94 2.79
N TRP A 22 1.45 1.39 3.80
CA TRP A 22 1.86 2.78 3.91
C TRP A 22 2.76 3.18 2.75
N THR A 23 2.57 4.40 2.24
CA THR A 23 3.53 5.05 1.34
C THR A 23 4.40 6.02 2.15
N GLY A 24 5.48 6.52 1.52
CA GLY A 24 6.27 7.63 2.07
C GLY A 24 5.66 9.02 1.85
N GLU A 25 4.44 9.11 1.30
CA GLU A 25 3.85 10.38 0.85
C GLU A 25 2.75 10.87 1.81
N ILE A 26 2.92 12.09 2.33
CA ILE A 26 1.86 12.79 3.09
C ILE A 26 0.77 13.25 2.11
N ASN A 27 -0.49 13.09 2.50
CA ASN A 27 -1.60 13.58 1.70
C ASN A 27 -1.60 15.12 1.61
N GLY A 28 -1.25 15.66 0.44
CA GLY A 28 -1.21 17.10 0.19
C GLY A 28 -2.55 17.83 0.37
N PHE A 29 -3.68 17.14 0.14
CA PHE A 29 -5.03 17.68 0.34
C PHE A 29 -5.46 17.66 1.81
N ALA A 30 -4.95 16.71 2.59
CA ALA A 30 -5.30 16.54 4.00
C ALA A 30 -4.06 16.10 4.79
N ARG A 31 -3.22 17.09 5.14
CA ARG A 31 -1.87 16.90 5.71
C ARG A 31 -1.77 16.07 7.01
N ARG A 32 -2.90 15.75 7.65
CA ARG A 32 -2.97 14.84 8.80
C ARG A 32 -2.96 13.36 8.42
N HIS A 33 -3.07 13.03 7.13
CA HIS A 33 -3.12 11.66 6.64
C HIS A 33 -1.89 11.35 5.77
N ILE A 34 -1.55 10.07 5.72
CA ILE A 34 -0.52 9.52 4.84
C ILE A 34 -1.25 8.71 3.76
N TRP A 35 -0.78 8.78 2.51
CA TRP A 35 -1.34 7.95 1.45
C TRP A 35 -1.02 6.47 1.71
N THR A 36 -2.01 5.60 1.46
CA THR A 36 -1.82 4.15 1.41
C THR A 36 -2.11 3.65 0.01
N VAL A 37 -1.44 2.56 -0.38
CA VAL A 37 -1.77 1.80 -1.59
C VAL A 37 -2.32 0.43 -1.19
N ASN A 38 -3.44 0.02 -1.78
CA ASN A 38 -4.03 -1.28 -1.52
C ASN A 38 -3.71 -2.24 -2.66
N PHE A 39 -2.88 -3.25 -2.41
CA PHE A 39 -2.51 -4.21 -3.45
C PHE A 39 -3.59 -5.27 -3.72
N MET A 40 -4.70 -5.31 -2.98
CA MET A 40 -5.88 -6.08 -3.38
C MET A 40 -6.61 -5.41 -4.55
N THR A 41 -6.72 -4.09 -4.53
CA THR A 41 -7.56 -3.34 -5.48
C THR A 41 -6.77 -2.53 -6.51
N GLY A 42 -5.52 -2.20 -6.22
CA GLY A 42 -4.67 -1.33 -7.03
C GLY A 42 -4.97 0.17 -6.85
N HIS A 43 -5.71 0.56 -5.81
CA HIS A 43 -6.08 1.95 -5.56
C HIS A 43 -5.26 2.59 -4.42
N THR A 44 -5.12 3.90 -4.49
CA THR A 44 -4.52 4.74 -3.43
C THR A 44 -5.63 5.38 -2.58
N TYR A 45 -5.46 5.42 -1.26
CA TYR A 45 -6.41 6.00 -0.31
C TYR A 45 -5.74 7.04 0.59
N GLY A 46 -6.38 8.20 0.76
CA GLY A 46 -5.80 9.34 1.51
C GLY A 46 -6.49 9.65 2.83
N ARG A 47 -7.25 8.69 3.36
CA ARG A 47 -8.14 8.87 4.51
C ARG A 47 -7.74 8.02 5.73
N PHE A 48 -6.57 7.39 5.68
CA PHE A 48 -6.07 6.58 6.78
C PHE A 48 -5.45 7.49 7.85
N PHE A 49 -5.85 7.29 9.10
CA PHE A 49 -5.28 8.00 10.23
C PHE A 49 -3.86 7.47 10.53
N PRO A 50 -2.91 8.33 10.94
CA PRO A 50 -1.52 7.92 11.19
C PRO A 50 -1.33 6.85 12.28
N ASN A 51 -2.32 6.66 13.15
CA ASN A 51 -2.28 5.69 14.25
C ASN A 51 -2.86 4.31 13.85
N GLN A 52 -3.27 4.13 12.59
CA GLN A 52 -3.74 2.83 12.11
C GLN A 52 -2.56 1.86 11.89
N GLU A 53 -2.79 0.59 12.22
CA GLU A 53 -1.87 -0.48 11.86
C GLU A 53 -2.07 -0.83 10.39
N VAL A 54 -1.05 -0.53 9.58
CA VAL A 54 -1.00 -0.83 8.14
C VAL A 54 0.37 -1.39 7.83
N LEU A 55 0.46 -2.29 6.84
CA LEU A 55 1.72 -2.94 6.49
C LEU A 55 2.72 -1.93 5.90
N VAL A 56 4.00 -2.28 6.00
CA VAL A 56 5.10 -1.52 5.38
C VAL A 56 5.94 -2.49 4.55
N ARG A 57 6.38 -2.04 3.39
CA ARG A 57 7.41 -2.71 2.59
C ARG A 57 8.48 -1.69 2.24
N LEU A 58 9.68 -1.88 2.78
CA LEU A 58 10.83 -1.05 2.45
C LEU A 58 11.38 -1.52 1.10
N VAL A 59 11.66 -0.56 0.22
CA VAL A 59 12.19 -0.80 -1.12
C VAL A 59 13.45 0.03 -1.34
N ARG A 60 14.28 -0.38 -2.29
CA ARG A 60 15.46 0.36 -2.76
C ARG A 60 15.52 0.29 -4.28
N ASP A 61 16.19 1.27 -4.88
CA ASP A 61 16.52 1.20 -6.30
C ASP A 61 17.42 -0.01 -6.59
N ARG A 62 17.31 -0.52 -7.82
CA ARG A 62 18.01 -1.73 -8.27
C ARG A 62 19.47 -1.49 -8.59
#